data_AF-A0A6A5AGB3-F1
#
_entry.id   AF-A0A6A5AGB3-F1
#
_cell.length_a   1.000
_cell.length_b   1.000
_cell.length_c   1.000
_cell.angle_alpha   90.00
_cell.angle_beta   90.00
_cell.angle_gamma   90.00
#
_symmetry.space_group_name_H-M   'P 1'
#
loop_
_entity.id
_entity.type
_entity.pdbx_description
1 polymer ?
#
loop_
_entity_poly.entity_id
_entity_poly.type
_entity_poly.pdbx_seq_one_letter_code
_entity_poly.pdbx_strand_id
1 'polypeptide(L)'
;MELTQVLWCLTFITSGLYEHTKAVLPAVPTLLTFLQNADLAEHAAWTLGNIAADCEEFRLHLIRHGAIAPLVEHLHHPQPAMLKGTYVSHGSVFSSLASYSIVQ
;
A
#
# COMPACT_ATOMS: atom_id res chain seq x y z
N MET A 1 -8.85 -16.19 13.40
CA MET A 1 -7.80 -15.30 12.89
C MET A 1 -8.50 -14.10 12.30
N GLU A 2 -8.26 -12.92 12.87
CA GLU A 2 -8.92 -11.69 12.41
C GLU A 2 -8.34 -11.29 11.05
N LEU A 3 -9.19 -10.86 10.09
CA LEU A 3 -8.76 -10.49 8.73
C LEU A 3 -7.67 -9.41 8.74
N THR A 4 -7.66 -8.55 9.75
CA THR A 4 -6.63 -7.54 10.01
C THR A 4 -5.25 -8.15 10.19
N GLN A 5 -5.12 -9.28 10.90
CA GLN A 5 -3.83 -9.96 11.10
C GLN A 5 -3.30 -10.55 9.79
N VAL A 6 -4.20 -11.07 8.94
CA VAL A 6 -3.84 -11.60 7.61
C VAL A 6 -3.33 -10.46 6.73
N LEU A 7 -4.04 -9.34 6.69
CA LEU A 7 -3.62 -8.16 5.94
C LEU A 7 -2.30 -7.59 6.45
N TRP A 8 -2.11 -7.55 7.77
CA TRP A 8 -0.85 -7.13 8.37
C TRP A 8 0.31 -8.02 7.90
N CYS A 9 0.13 -9.34 7.85
CA CYS A 9 1.13 -10.25 7.27
C CYS A 9 1.42 -9.95 5.79
N LEU A 10 0.39 -9.62 4.98
CA LEU A 10 0.58 -9.27 3.57
C LEU A 10 1.43 -8.00 3.38
N THR A 11 1.33 -7.02 4.29
CA THR A 11 2.20 -5.83 4.23
C THR A 11 3.68 -6.21 4.35
N PHE A 12 4.04 -7.18 5.20
CA PHE A 12 5.42 -7.64 5.34
C PHE A 12 5.90 -8.47 4.16
N ILE A 13 5.03 -9.32 3.61
CA ILE A 13 5.35 -10.13 2.42
C ILE A 13 5.65 -9.22 1.23
N THR A 14 4.83 -8.18 1.02
CA THR A 14 4.98 -7.21 -0.07
C THR A 14 6.10 -6.18 0.18
N SER A 15 6.59 -6.05 1.41
CA SER A 15 7.81 -5.26 1.71
C SER A 15 9.11 -6.01 1.38
N GLY A 16 9.00 -7.26 0.91
CA GLY A 16 10.11 -8.18 0.74
C GLY A 16 10.73 -8.15 -0.66
N LEU A 17 10.98 -9.34 -1.22
CA LEU A 17 11.58 -9.52 -2.54
C LEU A 17 10.49 -9.50 -3.63
N TYR A 18 10.89 -9.19 -4.87
CA TYR A 18 10.04 -9.23 -6.05
C TYR A 18 9.13 -10.46 -6.14
N GLU A 19 9.66 -11.67 -5.89
CA GLU A 19 8.88 -12.92 -5.94
C GLU A 19 7.80 -13.00 -4.86
N HIS A 20 8.04 -12.41 -3.68
CA HIS A 20 7.04 -12.34 -2.61
C HIS A 20 5.91 -11.38 -2.98
N THR A 21 6.23 -10.20 -3.49
CA THR A 21 5.25 -9.23 -3.97
C THR A 21 4.43 -9.80 -5.13
N LYS A 22 5.09 -10.48 -6.06
CA LYS A 22 4.46 -11.17 -7.20
C LYS A 22 3.44 -12.20 -6.75
N ALA A 23 3.73 -12.96 -5.69
CA ALA A 23 2.81 -13.96 -5.15
C ALA A 23 1.52 -13.34 -4.56
N VAL A 24 1.54 -12.04 -4.22
CA VAL A 24 0.38 -11.32 -3.65
C VAL A 24 -0.49 -10.67 -4.74
N LEU A 25 -0.02 -10.54 -5.98
CA LEU A 25 -0.80 -9.94 -7.09
C LEU A 25 -2.21 -10.53 -7.26
N PRO A 26 -2.46 -11.85 -7.14
CA PRO A 26 -3.80 -12.40 -7.27
C PRO A 26 -4.79 -11.87 -6.20
N ALA A 27 -4.29 -11.32 -5.10
CA ALA A 27 -5.13 -10.73 -4.04
C ALA A 27 -5.57 -9.29 -4.35
N VAL A 28 -5.05 -8.64 -5.40
CA VAL A 28 -5.35 -7.23 -5.74
C VAL A 28 -6.86 -6.93 -5.81
N PRO A 29 -7.70 -7.74 -6.50
CA PRO A 29 -9.14 -7.46 -6.54
C PRO A 29 -9.77 -7.41 -5.15
N THR A 30 -9.36 -8.32 -4.25
CA THR A 30 -9.84 -8.38 -2.87
C THR A 30 -9.30 -7.23 -2.03
N LEU A 31 -8.04 -6.85 -2.21
CA LEU A 31 -7.46 -5.68 -1.51
C LEU A 31 -8.20 -4.39 -1.87
N LEU A 32 -8.63 -4.25 -3.12
CA LEU A 32 -9.42 -3.09 -3.57
C LEU A 32 -10.80 -3.03 -2.92
N THR A 33 -11.47 -4.16 -2.69
CA THR A 33 -12.76 -4.16 -1.97
C THR A 33 -12.60 -3.81 -0.50
N PHE A 34 -11.45 -4.13 0.10
CA PHE A 34 -11.16 -3.80 1.50
C PHE A 34 -10.89 -2.32 1.75
N LEU A 35 -10.61 -1.51 0.73
CA LEU A 35 -10.49 -0.06 0.87
C LEU A 35 -11.78 0.62 1.36
N GLN A 36 -12.93 -0.04 1.16
CA GLN A 36 -14.24 0.44 1.62
C GLN A 36 -14.56 0.04 3.07
N ASN A 37 -13.74 -0.82 3.69
CA ASN A 37 -13.93 -1.25 5.07
C ASN A 37 -12.96 -0.49 5.98
N ALA A 38 -13.50 0.33 6.89
CA ALA A 38 -12.72 1.17 7.79
C ALA A 38 -11.65 0.38 8.58
N ASP A 39 -11.93 -0.83 9.05
CA ASP A 39 -10.96 -1.59 9.87
C ASP A 39 -9.83 -2.21 9.04
N LEU A 40 -10.04 -2.37 7.73
CA LEU A 40 -9.11 -3.07 6.82
C LEU A 40 -8.42 -2.13 5.83
N ALA A 41 -8.99 -0.94 5.61
CA ALA A 41 -8.58 -0.03 4.54
C ALA A 41 -7.12 0.42 4.68
N GLU A 42 -6.65 0.69 5.89
CA GLU A 42 -5.25 1.09 6.15
C GLU A 42 -4.27 0.00 5.68
N HIS A 43 -4.47 -1.25 6.13
CA HIS A 43 -3.58 -2.36 5.79
C HIS A 43 -3.69 -2.76 4.31
N ALA A 44 -4.88 -2.65 3.73
CA ALA A 44 -5.10 -2.88 2.30
C ALA A 44 -4.37 -1.82 1.46
N ALA A 45 -4.50 -0.54 1.83
CA ALA A 45 -3.80 0.56 1.16
C ALA A 45 -2.28 0.43 1.26
N TRP A 46 -1.74 0.04 2.41
CA TRP A 46 -0.30 -0.25 2.57
C TRP A 46 0.16 -1.40 1.68
N THR A 47 -0.58 -2.51 1.66
CA THR A 47 -0.24 -3.66 0.81
C THR A 47 -0.22 -3.27 -0.66
N LEU A 48 -1.22 -2.50 -1.13
CA LEU A 48 -1.28 -1.98 -2.50
C LEU A 48 -0.15 -0.99 -2.80
N GLY A 49 0.22 -0.14 -1.84
CA GLY A 49 1.34 0.80 -1.95
C GLY A 49 2.68 0.08 -2.10
N ASN A 50 2.91 -0.98 -1.33
CA ASN A 50 4.11 -1.81 -1.44
C ASN A 50 4.19 -2.49 -2.82
N ILE A 51 3.08 -3.06 -3.31
CA ILE A 51 3.02 -3.65 -4.66
C ILE A 51 3.36 -2.61 -5.73
N ALA A 52 2.85 -1.38 -5.62
CA ALA A 52 3.13 -0.31 -6.56
C ALA A 52 4.60 0.18 -6.52
N ALA A 53 5.24 0.08 -5.35
CA ALA A 53 6.61 0.54 -5.13
C ALA A 53 7.67 -0.40 -5.74
N ASP A 54 7.36 -1.68 -5.92
CA ASP A 54 8.30 -2.71 -6.36
C ASP A 54 8.79 -2.49 -7.81
N CYS A 55 7.89 -2.56 -8.80
CA CYS A 55 8.26 -2.41 -10.21
C CYS A 55 7.14 -1.84 -11.10
N GLU A 56 7.50 -1.47 -12.33
CA GLU A 56 6.55 -0.90 -13.31
C GLU A 56 5.45 -1.88 -13.72
N GLU A 57 5.79 -3.17 -13.86
CA GLU A 57 4.82 -4.22 -14.20
C GLU A 57 3.68 -4.27 -13.17
N PHE A 58 4.01 -4.17 -11.88
CA PHE A 58 3.01 -4.24 -10.81
C PHE A 58 2.16 -2.97 -10.75
N ARG A 59 2.74 -1.79 -11.00
CA ARG A 59 1.94 -0.56 -11.17
C ARG A 59 0.93 -0.68 -12.30
N LEU A 60 1.36 -1.20 -13.45
CA LEU A 60 0.46 -1.42 -14.58
C LEU A 60 -0.61 -2.48 -14.25
N HIS A 61 -0.25 -3.51 -13.50
CA HIS A 61 -1.19 -4.51 -13.00
C HIS A 61 -2.29 -3.88 -12.12
N LEU A 62 -1.92 -2.99 -11.19
CA LEU A 62 -2.88 -2.27 -10.35
C LEU A 62 -3.79 -1.36 -11.17
N ILE A 63 -3.23 -0.62 -12.14
CA ILE A 63 -4.00 0.25 -13.05
C ILE A 63 -5.03 -0.58 -13.83
N ARG A 64 -4.62 -1.73 -14.38
CA ARG A 64 -5.52 -2.64 -15.12
C ARG A 64 -6.64 -3.21 -14.27
N HIS A 65 -6.44 -3.36 -12.96
CA HIS A 65 -7.47 -3.76 -12.01
C HIS A 65 -8.32 -2.60 -11.49
N GLY A 66 -8.15 -1.39 -12.03
CA GLY A 66 -8.96 -0.23 -11.68
C GLY A 66 -8.60 0.39 -10.32
N ALA A 67 -7.38 0.19 -9.83
CA ALA A 67 -6.97 0.66 -8.50
C ALA A 67 -7.01 2.19 -8.33
N ILE A 68 -6.95 2.96 -9.42
CA ILE A 68 -6.85 4.43 -9.36
C ILE A 68 -8.06 5.07 -8.66
N ALA A 69 -9.29 4.74 -9.07
CA ALA A 69 -10.48 5.37 -8.51
C ALA A 69 -10.67 5.06 -7.01
N PRO A 70 -10.59 3.80 -6.55
CA PRO A 70 -10.68 3.47 -5.12
C PRO A 70 -9.57 4.11 -4.27
N LEU A 71 -8.34 4.18 -4.78
CA LEU A 71 -7.23 4.81 -4.07
C LEU A 71 -7.44 6.33 -3.93
N VAL A 72 -7.93 6.99 -4.99
CA VAL A 72 -8.26 8.43 -4.94
C VAL A 72 -9.42 8.70 -3.99
N GLU A 73 -10.44 7.85 -3.97
CA GLU A 73 -11.55 7.95 -3.01
C GLU A 73 -11.04 7.80 -1.57
N HIS A 74 -10.15 6.83 -1.32
CA HIS A 74 -9.55 6.61 -0.01
C HIS A 74 -8.76 7.83 0.49
N LEU A 75 -8.08 8.58 -0.39
CA LEU A 75 -7.38 9.83 -0.03
C LEU A 75 -8.32 10.94 0.46
N HIS A 76 -9.59 10.95 0.02
CA HIS A 76 -10.59 11.93 0.47
C HIS A 76 -11.22 11.56 1.82
N HIS A 77 -11.09 10.29 2.23
CA HIS A 77 -11.54 9.77 3.52
C HIS A 77 -10.36 9.26 4.35
N PRO A 78 -9.35 10.09 4.65
CA PRO A 78 -8.20 9.63 5.42
C PRO A 78 -8.68 9.25 6.82
N GLN A 79 -8.51 7.99 7.19
CA GLN A 79 -8.67 7.58 8.57
C GLN A 79 -7.60 8.27 9.43
N PRO A 80 -7.92 8.67 10.68
CA PRO A 80 -7.02 9.42 11.54
C PRO A 80 -5.70 8.69 11.91
N ALA A 81 -5.55 7.41 11.57
CA ALA A 81 -4.30 6.65 11.69
C ALA A 81 -3.28 6.97 10.56
N MET A 82 -3.74 7.40 9.38
CA MET A 82 -2.86 7.79 8.26
C MET A 82 -1.89 8.93 8.61
N LEU A 83 -2.22 9.73 9.63
CA LEU A 83 -1.39 10.84 10.11
C LEU A 83 -0.49 10.47 11.31
N LYS A 84 -0.68 9.30 11.93
CA LYS A 84 0.11 8.86 13.10
C LYS A 84 1.12 7.76 12.79
N GLY A 85 0.92 6.97 11.72
CA GLY A 85 1.87 5.94 11.28
C GLY A 85 3.12 6.47 10.56
N THR A 86 3.13 7.74 10.14
CA THR A 86 4.20 8.36 9.36
C THR A 86 5.44 8.78 10.15
N TYR A 87 5.46 8.63 11.49
CA TYR A 87 6.54 9.20 12.31
C TYR A 87 7.43 8.24 13.11
N VAL A 88 7.21 6.91 13.12
CA VAL A 88 7.96 6.10 14.11
C VAL A 88 8.52 4.75 13.68
N SER A 89 8.35 4.26 12.45
CA SER A 89 9.06 3.05 12.04
C SER A 89 9.24 2.93 10.54
N HIS A 90 10.48 2.75 10.08
CA HIS A 90 10.93 2.53 8.69
C HIS A 90 11.10 3.76 7.77
N GLY A 91 12.09 4.59 8.11
CA GLY A 91 12.69 5.59 7.22
C GLY A 91 13.54 5.02 6.07
N SER A 92 12.96 4.26 5.15
CA SER A 92 13.72 3.79 3.96
C SER A 92 13.02 3.91 2.60
N VAL A 93 11.70 4.15 2.52
CA VAL A 93 11.02 4.16 1.20
C VAL A 93 10.62 5.55 0.71
N PHE A 94 10.39 6.53 1.59
CA PHE A 94 10.00 7.90 1.19
C PHE A 94 11.07 8.99 1.36
N SER A 95 12.21 8.72 1.99
CA SER A 95 13.29 9.71 2.12
C SER A 95 14.06 9.97 0.81
N SER A 96 13.95 9.07 -0.18
CA SER A 96 14.63 9.22 -1.47
C SER A 96 14.00 10.30 -2.38
N LEU A 97 12.73 10.68 -2.16
CA LEU A 97 12.06 11.70 -2.98
C LEU A 97 11.95 13.09 -2.31
N ALA A 98 12.21 13.20 -1.00
CA ALA A 98 12.20 14.48 -0.29
C ALA A 98 13.58 15.18 -0.23
N SER A 99 14.67 14.46 -0.56
CA SER A 99 16.03 14.99 -0.41
C SER A 99 16.58 15.73 -1.64
N TYR A 100 15.80 15.91 -2.72
CA TYR A 100 16.27 16.54 -3.98
C TYR A 100 15.62 17.90 -4.32
N SER A 101 14.99 18.59 -3.37
CA SER A 101 14.44 19.93 -3.66
C SER A 101 14.48 20.96 -2.55
N ILE A 102 15.17 20.72 -1.42
CA ILE A 102 15.42 21.79 -0.45
C ILE A 102 16.78 21.53 0.23
N VAL A 103 17.89 21.91 -0.42
CA VAL A 103 18.95 22.84 0.03
C VAL A 103 20.08 22.78 -1.02
N GLN A 104 20.31 23.92 -1.68
CA GLN A 104 21.22 24.23 -2.81
C GLN A 104 20.70 23.98 -4.22
#